data_AF-G5BCS8-F1
#
_entry.id   AF-G5BCS8-F1
#
_cell.length_a   1.000
_cell.length_b   1.000
_cell.length_c   1.000
_cell.angle_alpha   90.00
_cell.angle_beta   90.00
_cell.angle_gamma   90.00
#
_symmetry.space_group_name_H-M   'P 1'
#
loop_
_entity.id
_entity.type
_entity.pdbx_description
1 polymer ?
#
loop_
_entity_poly.entity_id
_entity_poly.type
_entity_poly.pdbx_seq_one_letter_code
_entity_poly.pdbx_strand_id
1 'polypeptide(L)'
;MLLISLASCLLIVNQASIIRHCDLARVLHQEHLDGFEGYSLSDWLCLAFVESNFNISKVNENVDGSFDYGIFQINSHYWCNNYQSHSENYCHVDCEVLTRAPGWERCAEPKPSCSHQLRKDDCIWIGGMRNW
;
A
#
# COMPACT_ATOMS: atom_id res chain seq x y z
N MET A 1 30.37 24.23 -16.52
CA MET A 1 29.57 23.36 -17.39
C MET A 1 29.53 21.91 -16.93
N LEU A 2 30.62 21.31 -16.41
CA LEU A 2 30.61 19.95 -15.83
C LEU A 2 29.77 19.80 -14.55
N LEU A 3 29.71 20.84 -13.71
CA LEU A 3 28.98 20.84 -12.44
C LEU A 3 27.45 20.79 -12.61
N ILE A 4 26.93 21.32 -13.72
CA ILE A 4 25.49 21.29 -14.02
C ILE A 4 25.07 19.89 -14.47
N SER A 5 25.94 19.17 -15.21
CA SER A 5 25.73 17.79 -15.65
C SER A 5 25.66 16.79 -14.47
N LEU A 6 26.53 16.96 -13.47
CA LEU A 6 26.52 16.14 -12.24
C LEU A 6 25.25 16.36 -11.40
N ALA A 7 24.71 17.59 -11.36
CA ALA A 7 23.49 17.90 -10.62
C ALA A 7 22.23 17.28 -11.25
N SER A 8 22.19 17.14 -12.58
CA SER A 8 21.07 16.52 -13.30
C SER A 8 20.93 15.00 -13.09
N CYS A 9 21.99 14.29 -12.71
CA CYS A 9 21.94 12.85 -12.41
C CYS A 9 21.36 12.52 -11.02
N LEU A 10 21.15 13.51 -10.14
CA LEU A 10 20.68 13.30 -8.77
C LEU A 10 19.16 13.44 -8.60
N LEU A 11 18.42 13.67 -9.69
CA LEU A 11 16.96 13.62 -9.66
C LEU A 11 16.51 12.15 -9.69
N ILE A 12 16.63 11.47 -8.56
CA ILE A 12 15.82 10.28 -8.30
C ILE A 12 14.38 10.79 -8.23
N VAL A 13 13.69 10.72 -9.36
CA VAL A 13 12.23 10.91 -9.37
C VAL A 13 11.67 9.74 -8.59
N ASN A 14 11.40 9.96 -7.31
CA ASN A 14 10.68 9.01 -6.48
C ASN A 14 9.23 9.01 -6.98
N GLN A 15 8.97 8.23 -8.05
CA GLN A 15 7.61 8.05 -8.55
C GLN A 15 6.85 7.32 -7.45
N ALA A 16 5.89 8.00 -6.82
CA ALA A 16 4.92 7.33 -5.97
C ALA A 16 4.27 6.22 -6.80
N SER A 17 4.40 4.98 -6.34
CA SER A 17 3.87 3.85 -7.09
C SER A 17 2.39 3.68 -6.74
N ILE A 18 1.55 4.41 -7.47
CA ILE A 18 0.11 4.44 -7.25
C ILE A 18 -0.53 3.29 -8.06
N ILE A 19 -1.13 2.32 -7.37
CA ILE A 19 -1.92 1.28 -8.02
C ILE A 19 -3.30 1.84 -8.40
N ARG A 20 -3.79 1.50 -9.60
CA ARG A 20 -5.15 1.90 -10.01
C ARG A 20 -6.16 1.09 -9.21
N HIS A 21 -7.26 1.74 -8.81
CA HIS A 21 -8.35 1.14 -8.05
C HIS A 21 -8.74 -0.28 -8.51
N CYS A 22 -8.96 -0.47 -9.81
CA CYS A 22 -9.37 -1.77 -10.34
C CYS A 22 -8.26 -2.80 -10.51
N ASP A 23 -7.01 -2.37 -10.65
CA ASP A 23 -5.90 -3.31 -10.60
C ASP A 23 -5.77 -3.87 -9.18
N LEU A 24 -5.93 -3.02 -8.18
CA LEU A 24 -5.98 -3.44 -6.78
C LEU A 24 -7.18 -4.36 -6.54
N ALA A 25 -8.39 -3.99 -6.98
CA ALA A 25 -9.58 -4.83 -6.81
C ALA A 25 -9.39 -6.23 -7.41
N ARG A 26 -8.78 -6.31 -8.59
CA ARG A 26 -8.45 -7.59 -9.24
C ARG A 26 -7.45 -8.39 -8.42
N VAL A 27 -6.37 -7.78 -7.93
CA VAL A 27 -5.38 -8.46 -7.08
C VAL A 27 -6.04 -8.97 -5.81
N LEU A 28 -6.77 -8.12 -5.07
CA LEU A 28 -7.42 -8.51 -3.82
C LEU A 28 -8.44 -9.65 -4.03
N HIS A 29 -9.19 -9.62 -5.13
CA HIS A 29 -10.09 -10.72 -5.48
C HIS A 29 -9.32 -12.01 -5.86
N GLN A 30 -8.21 -11.90 -6.59
CA GLN A 30 -7.34 -13.05 -6.94
C GLN A 30 -6.69 -13.67 -5.70
N GLU A 31 -6.38 -12.85 -4.69
CA GLU A 31 -5.88 -13.27 -3.38
C GLU A 31 -7.01 -13.67 -2.41
N HIS A 32 -8.25 -13.83 -2.90
CA HIS A 32 -9.41 -14.32 -2.13
C HIS A 32 -9.77 -13.45 -0.91
N LEU A 33 -9.54 -12.14 -0.97
CA LEU A 33 -9.89 -11.21 0.11
C LEU A 33 -11.36 -10.77 0.10
N ASP A 34 -12.11 -11.01 -0.98
CA ASP A 34 -13.54 -10.74 -1.02
C ASP A 34 -14.31 -11.73 -0.13
N GLY A 35 -14.87 -11.24 0.97
CA GLY A 35 -15.53 -12.04 2.01
C GLY A 35 -14.59 -12.55 3.11
N PHE A 36 -13.28 -12.29 3.02
CA PHE A 36 -12.31 -12.73 4.03
C PHE A 36 -12.56 -12.04 5.37
N GLU A 37 -12.66 -12.83 6.45
CA GLU A 37 -13.03 -12.36 7.80
C GLU A 37 -14.35 -11.54 7.82
N GLY A 38 -15.24 -11.78 6.86
CA GLY A 38 -16.53 -11.09 6.73
C GLY A 38 -16.46 -9.72 6.04
N TYR A 39 -15.30 -9.32 5.52
CA TYR A 39 -15.12 -8.05 4.82
C TYR A 39 -15.24 -8.18 3.32
N SER A 40 -15.96 -7.25 2.69
CA SER A 40 -16.13 -7.20 1.24
C SER A 40 -14.89 -6.65 0.55
N LEU A 41 -14.76 -6.91 -0.76
CA LEU A 41 -13.74 -6.29 -1.59
C LEU A 41 -13.73 -4.75 -1.49
N SER A 42 -14.91 -4.13 -1.33
CA SER A 42 -15.05 -2.67 -1.18
C SER A 42 -14.40 -2.17 0.11
N ASP A 43 -14.47 -2.94 1.20
CA ASP A 43 -13.88 -2.56 2.49
C ASP A 43 -12.35 -2.51 2.38
N TRP A 44 -11.74 -3.50 1.74
CA TRP A 44 -10.30 -3.53 1.47
C TRP A 44 -9.83 -2.39 0.57
N LEU A 45 -10.60 -2.07 -0.48
CA LEU A 45 -10.31 -0.95 -1.37
C LEU A 45 -10.40 0.38 -0.62
N CYS A 46 -11.38 0.53 0.26
CA CYS A 46 -11.50 1.69 1.14
C CYS A 46 -10.35 1.79 2.14
N LEU A 47 -9.91 0.68 2.74
CA LEU A 47 -8.76 0.66 3.63
C LEU A 47 -7.51 1.16 2.92
N ALA A 48 -7.19 0.59 1.75
CA ALA A 48 -6.05 1.03 0.93
C ALA A 48 -6.14 2.51 0.54
N PHE A 49 -7.34 3.01 0.25
CA PHE A 49 -7.54 4.41 -0.11
C PHE A 49 -7.32 5.35 1.09
N VAL A 50 -7.89 5.03 2.25
CA VAL A 50 -7.76 5.86 3.45
C VAL A 50 -6.34 5.85 3.99
N GLU A 51 -5.71 4.66 4.03
CA GLU A 51 -4.38 4.50 4.62
C GLU A 51 -3.27 5.06 3.73
N SER A 52 -3.33 4.83 2.42
CA SER A 52 -2.22 5.17 1.52
C SER A 52 -2.59 5.98 0.29
N ASN A 53 -3.88 6.23 0.04
CA ASN A 53 -4.35 6.76 -1.24
C ASN A 53 -3.84 5.92 -2.42
N PHE A 54 -3.85 4.59 -2.26
CA PHE A 54 -3.32 3.60 -3.19
C PHE A 54 -1.82 3.69 -3.49
N ASN A 55 -1.05 4.39 -2.65
CA ASN A 55 0.40 4.44 -2.77
C ASN A 55 1.04 3.19 -2.18
N ILE A 56 1.45 2.25 -3.03
CA ILE A 56 2.00 0.97 -2.61
C ILE A 56 3.40 1.12 -1.98
N SER A 57 4.07 2.25 -2.20
CA SER A 57 5.39 2.55 -1.63
C SER A 57 5.32 3.59 -0.50
N LYS A 58 4.14 3.82 0.10
CA LYS A 58 3.99 4.76 1.22
C LYS A 58 4.72 4.24 2.45
N VAL A 59 5.48 5.12 3.09
CA VAL A 59 6.10 4.90 4.40
C VAL A 59 5.77 6.08 5.30
N ASN A 60 5.32 5.81 6.53
CA ASN A 60 5.03 6.82 7.54
C ASN A 60 5.82 6.52 8.81
N GLU A 61 6.36 7.55 9.46
CA GLU A 61 7.01 7.43 10.78
C GLU A 61 6.00 7.79 11.87
N ASN A 62 5.97 6.99 12.93
CA ASN A 62 5.11 7.19 14.09
C ASN A 62 5.85 7.86 15.24
N VAL A 63 5.10 8.44 16.17
CA VAL A 63 5.65 9.18 17.32
C VAL A 63 6.52 8.30 18.22
N ASP A 64 6.26 7.00 18.26
CA ASP A 64 7.02 6.01 19.03
C ASP A 64 8.29 5.52 18.30
N GLY A 65 8.59 6.03 17.11
CA GLY A 65 9.72 5.64 16.27
C GLY A 65 9.50 4.36 15.46
N SER A 66 8.30 3.76 15.53
CA SER A 66 7.91 2.71 14.59
C SER A 66 7.54 3.31 13.22
N PHE A 67 7.44 2.47 12.20
CA PHE A 67 7.13 2.90 10.84
C PHE A 67 6.01 2.05 10.24
N ASP A 68 5.13 2.67 9.45
CA ASP A 68 4.06 2.00 8.73
C ASP A 68 4.40 1.89 7.24
N TYR A 69 4.25 0.69 6.67
CA TYR A 69 4.72 0.37 5.33
C TYR A 69 3.60 -0.04 4.37
N GLY A 70 3.73 0.42 3.13
CA GLY A 70 2.97 -0.07 2.00
C GLY A 70 1.52 0.40 1.96
N ILE A 71 0.75 -0.26 1.09
CA ILE A 71 -0.61 0.15 0.74
C ILE A 71 -1.60 0.12 1.92
N PHE A 72 -1.38 -0.77 2.88
CA PHE A 72 -2.20 -0.95 4.08
C PHE A 72 -1.57 -0.38 5.35
N GLN A 73 -0.42 0.32 5.24
CA GLN A 73 0.26 0.94 6.38
C GLN A 73 0.54 -0.05 7.53
N ILE A 74 1.18 -1.18 7.20
CA ILE A 74 1.54 -2.24 8.15
C ILE A 74 2.68 -1.77 9.05
N ASN A 75 2.45 -1.79 10.37
CA ASN A 75 3.35 -1.24 11.38
C ASN A 75 4.55 -2.17 11.71
N SER A 76 5.76 -1.59 11.80
CA SER A 76 7.01 -2.31 12.09
C SER A 76 7.20 -2.74 13.54
N HIS A 77 6.47 -2.16 14.48
CA HIS A 77 6.56 -2.57 15.88
C HIS A 77 6.02 -3.99 16.07
N TYR A 78 4.98 -4.37 15.32
CA TYR A 78 4.28 -5.65 15.50
C TYR A 78 4.52 -6.64 14.34
N TRP A 79 4.43 -6.18 13.10
CA TRP A 79 4.16 -7.10 11.98
C TRP A 79 5.40 -7.46 11.16
N CYS A 80 6.29 -6.50 10.91
CA CYS A 80 7.46 -6.69 10.07
C CYS A 80 8.72 -6.09 10.70
N ASN A 81 9.91 -6.56 10.31
CA ASN A 81 11.16 -6.00 10.81
C ASN A 81 11.80 -5.03 9.79
N ASN A 82 12.06 -3.78 10.22
CA ASN A 82 12.79 -2.79 9.43
C ASN A 82 14.24 -2.58 9.90
N TYR A 83 14.67 -3.31 10.93
CA TYR A 83 15.98 -3.25 11.57
C TYR A 83 16.40 -1.86 12.08
N GLN A 84 15.45 -0.93 12.24
CA GLN A 84 15.67 0.43 12.74
C GLN A 84 15.06 0.65 14.13
N SER A 85 14.02 -0.10 14.47
CA SER A 85 13.28 -0.02 15.74
C SER A 85 13.00 -1.42 16.30
N HIS A 86 12.56 -1.51 17.55
CA HIS A 86 12.10 -2.78 18.12
C HIS A 86 10.91 -3.34 17.32
N SER A 87 10.89 -4.65 17.09
CA SER A 87 9.84 -5.34 16.33
C SER A 87 9.55 -6.72 16.91
N GLU A 88 8.26 -7.03 17.11
CA GLU A 88 7.78 -8.40 17.41
C GLU A 88 7.84 -9.30 16.17
N ASN A 89 7.72 -8.71 14.97
CA ASN A 89 7.78 -9.37 13.67
C ASN A 89 6.90 -10.62 13.55
N TYR A 90 5.60 -10.50 13.87
CA TYR A 90 4.64 -11.61 13.82
C TYR A 90 4.50 -12.25 12.42
N CYS A 91 4.73 -11.48 11.35
CA CYS A 91 4.67 -12.02 9.99
C CYS A 91 6.00 -12.64 9.53
N HIS A 92 7.09 -12.49 10.29
CA HIS A 92 8.42 -12.98 9.93
C HIS A 92 8.92 -12.49 8.56
N VAL A 93 8.73 -11.21 8.27
CA VAL A 93 9.12 -10.59 6.99
C VAL A 93 9.86 -9.27 7.17
N ASP A 94 10.70 -8.92 6.19
CA ASP A 94 11.33 -7.61 6.12
C ASP A 94 10.31 -6.56 5.65
N CYS A 95 10.20 -5.42 6.34
CA CYS A 95 9.22 -4.38 5.97
C CYS A 95 9.38 -3.85 4.54
N GLU A 96 10.59 -3.91 3.97
CA GLU A 96 10.87 -3.47 2.60
C GLU A 96 10.11 -4.29 1.54
N VAL A 97 9.69 -5.52 1.84
CA VAL A 97 8.90 -6.31 0.88
C VAL A 97 7.52 -5.71 0.65
N LEU A 98 7.00 -4.97 1.63
CA LEU A 98 5.65 -4.40 1.63
C LEU A 98 5.52 -3.14 0.77
N THR A 99 6.65 -2.54 0.35
CA THR A 99 6.69 -1.34 -0.50
C THR A 99 6.97 -1.64 -1.96
N ARG A 100 7.14 -2.93 -2.31
CA ARG A 100 7.43 -3.36 -3.68
C ARG A 100 6.14 -3.53 -4.47
N ALA A 101 6.16 -3.09 -5.73
CA ALA A 101 5.08 -3.41 -6.66
C ALA A 101 4.99 -4.94 -6.79
N PRO A 102 3.83 -5.56 -6.54
CA PRO A 102 3.69 -6.98 -6.83
C PRO A 102 3.86 -7.17 -8.36
N GLY A 103 4.39 -8.31 -8.81
CA GLY A 103 4.75 -8.58 -10.21
C GLY A 103 3.58 -8.70 -11.21
N TRP A 104 2.46 -8.01 -10.95
CA TRP A 104 1.18 -8.08 -11.68
C TRP A 104 1.09 -7.17 -12.91
N GLU A 105 2.19 -6.54 -13.33
CA GLU A 105 2.29 -5.71 -14.55
C GLU A 105 1.82 -6.44 -15.84
N ARG A 106 1.53 -7.74 -15.76
CA ARG A 106 1.12 -8.60 -16.86
C ARG A 106 -0.39 -8.84 -17.01
N CYS A 107 -1.24 -8.32 -16.12
CA CYS A 107 -2.69 -8.53 -16.18
C CYS A 107 -3.45 -7.25 -16.58
N ALA A 108 -3.16 -6.73 -17.76
CA ALA A 108 -3.87 -5.59 -18.34
C ALA A 108 -5.01 -6.05 -19.26
N GLU A 109 -6.11 -6.56 -18.70
CA GLU A 109 -7.39 -6.54 -19.42
C GLU A 109 -8.38 -5.60 -18.71
N PRO A 110 -8.81 -4.50 -19.35
CA PRO A 110 -9.77 -3.57 -18.75
C PRO A 110 -11.18 -4.17 -18.76
N LYS A 111 -11.80 -4.27 -17.58
CA LYS A 111 -13.24 -4.54 -17.44
C LYS A 111 -14.01 -3.21 -17.48
N PRO A 112 -15.17 -3.12 -18.19
CA PRO A 112 -15.94 -1.89 -18.33
C PRO A 112 -16.60 -1.38 -17.03
N SER A 113 -16.63 -2.17 -15.96
CA SER A 113 -17.22 -1.81 -14.65
C SER A 113 -16.33 -0.89 -13.79
N CYS A 114 -15.15 -0.51 -14.28
CA CYS A 114 -14.06 0.04 -13.47
C CYS A 114 -13.88 1.56 -13.55
N SER A 115 -14.94 2.29 -13.90
CA SER A 115 -14.91 3.74 -14.14
C SER A 115 -15.31 4.60 -12.94
N HIS A 116 -15.76 4.00 -11.83
CA HIS A 116 -16.14 4.77 -10.64
C HIS A 116 -14.92 5.08 -9.76
N GLN A 117 -14.68 6.37 -9.51
CA GLN A 117 -13.64 6.87 -8.61
C GLN A 117 -14.16 6.79 -7.17
N LEU A 118 -13.47 6.07 -6.27
CA LEU A 118 -13.77 6.09 -4.83
C LEU A 118 -13.57 7.50 -4.26
N ARG A 119 -14.53 7.99 -3.47
CA ARG A 119 -14.38 9.18 -2.61
C ARG A 119 -14.32 8.76 -1.14
N LYS A 120 -13.72 9.61 -0.30
CA LYS A 120 -13.61 9.35 1.15
C LYS A 120 -14.97 9.15 1.81
N ASP A 121 -15.99 9.86 1.33
CA ASP A 121 -17.37 9.78 1.84
C ASP A 121 -18.06 8.45 1.49
N ASP A 122 -17.54 7.70 0.51
CA ASP A 122 -18.08 6.40 0.09
C ASP A 122 -17.54 5.25 0.99
N CYS A 123 -16.53 5.52 1.83
CA CYS A 123 -15.93 4.54 2.72
C CYS A 123 -16.59 4.55 4.10
N ILE A 124 -17.53 3.62 4.33
CA ILE A 124 -18.17 3.41 5.64
C ILE A 124 -17.10 2.96 6.65
N TRP A 125 -17.23 3.44 7.91
CA TRP A 125 -16.26 3.34 9.01
C TRP A 125 -15.40 2.05 9.04
N ILE A 126 -14.21 2.14 8.47
CA ILE A 126 -13.18 1.07 8.40
C ILE A 126 -12.44 0.86 9.74
N GLY A 127 -12.95 1.42 10.83
CA GLY A 127 -12.25 1.42 12.13
C GLY A 127 -11.95 0.02 12.68
N GLY A 128 -12.75 -0.98 12.31
CA GLY A 128 -12.51 -2.38 12.68
C GLY A 128 -11.32 -3.02 11.96
N MET A 129 -10.94 -2.51 10.78
CA MET A 129 -9.81 -3.03 9.99
C MET A 129 -8.45 -2.41 10.35
N ARG A 130 -8.40 -1.37 11.17
CA ARG A 130 -7.12 -0.70 11.49
C ARG A 130 -6.28 -1.42 12.55
N ASN A 131 -6.78 -2.53 13.09
CA ASN A 131 -6.12 -3.30 14.15
C ASN A 131 -5.61 -4.67 13.65
N TRP A 132 -5.47 -4.86 12.34
CA TRP A 132 -4.85 -6.04 11.73
C TRP A 132 -3.33 -5.92 11.63
#